data_AF-A0A961PAT9-F1
#
_entry.id   AF-A0A961PAT9-F1
#
_cell.length_a   1.000
_cell.length_b   1.000
_cell.length_c   1.000
_cell.angle_alpha   90.00
_cell.angle_beta   90.00
_cell.angle_gamma   90.00
#
_symmetry.space_group_name_H-M   'P 1'
#
loop_
_entity.id
_entity.type
_entity.pdbx_description
1 polymer ?
#
loop_
_entity_poly.entity_id
_entity_poly.type
_entity_poly.pdbx_seq_one_letter_code
_entity_poly.pdbx_strand_id
1 'polypeptide(L)'
;REDLTIRTALLETRAICGDRQLARDLDDALWAHLFKGTEAEFIEGKLAERANRHLKQGRQRYVVEPNVKEGKGGLRDLQTLFWVAKYTHRVERIRELV
;
A
#
# COMPACT_ATOMS: atom_id res chain seq x y z
N ARG A 1 -4.54 -16.36 4.61
CA ARG A 1 -3.18 -15.95 4.99
C ARG A 1 -2.43 -15.30 3.82
N GLU A 2 -2.83 -15.45 2.56
CA GLU A 2 -2.01 -14.97 1.41
C GLU A 2 -2.80 -14.15 0.37
N ASP A 3 -3.44 -13.05 0.77
CA ASP A 3 -3.89 -12.05 -0.21
C ASP A 3 -3.41 -10.65 0.19
N LEU A 4 -2.28 -10.25 -0.41
CA LEU A 4 -1.68 -8.93 -0.24
C LEU A 4 -2.61 -7.82 -0.73
N THR A 5 -3.48 -8.09 -1.71
CA THR A 5 -4.46 -7.12 -2.22
C THR A 5 -5.46 -6.78 -1.12
N ILE A 6 -6.01 -7.79 -0.45
CA ILE A 6 -6.94 -7.61 0.68
C ILE A 6 -6.23 -6.90 1.83
N ARG A 7 -5.00 -7.31 2.19
CA ARG A 7 -4.25 -6.61 3.27
C ARG A 7 -4.04 -5.14 2.94
N THR A 8 -3.76 -4.80 1.68
CA THR A 8 -3.58 -3.41 1.25
C THR A 8 -4.87 -2.62 1.36
N ALA A 9 -6.00 -3.21 0.95
CA ALA A 9 -7.30 -2.57 1.10
C ALA A 9 -7.64 -2.32 2.57
N LEU A 10 -7.32 -3.25 3.47
CA LEU A 10 -7.50 -3.09 4.91
C LEU A 10 -6.58 -2.02 5.51
N LEU A 11 -5.35 -1.88 4.99
CA LEU A 11 -4.41 -0.83 5.40
C LEU A 11 -4.91 0.58 5.08
N GLU A 12 -5.68 0.73 3.99
CA GLU A 12 -6.25 2.01 3.55
C GLU A 12 -7.61 2.34 4.19
N THR A 13 -8.05 1.56 5.18
CA THR A 13 -9.34 1.80 5.84
C THR A 13 -9.40 3.17 6.53
N ARG A 14 -10.58 3.78 6.49
CA ARG A 14 -10.86 5.11 7.06
C ARG A 14 -12.30 5.15 7.55
N ALA A 15 -12.52 5.69 8.74
CA ALA A 15 -13.86 6.00 9.21
C ALA A 15 -14.48 7.15 8.38
N ILE A 16 -15.63 6.88 7.76
CA ILE A 16 -16.38 7.88 6.97
C ILE A 16 -17.58 8.37 7.78
N CYS A 17 -18.39 7.46 8.30
CA CYS A 17 -19.55 7.73 9.15
C CYS A 17 -19.84 6.51 10.04
N GLY A 18 -20.73 6.67 11.02
CA GLY A 18 -21.12 5.61 11.96
C GLY A 18 -20.34 5.66 13.28
N ASP A 19 -20.28 4.51 13.95
CA ASP A 19 -19.67 4.37 15.27
C ASP A 19 -18.14 4.50 15.21
N ARG A 20 -17.62 5.53 15.89
CA ARG A 20 -16.18 5.78 15.97
C ARG A 20 -15.44 4.81 16.88
N GLN A 21 -16.10 4.25 17.88
CA GLN A 21 -15.49 3.26 18.75
C GLN A 21 -15.24 1.98 17.97
N LEU A 22 -16.25 1.49 17.25
CA LEU A 22 -16.11 0.31 16.39
C LEU A 22 -14.98 0.48 15.35
N ALA A 23 -14.86 1.66 14.77
CA ALA A 23 -13.77 1.94 13.81
C ALA A 23 -12.38 1.88 14.47
N ARG A 24 -12.24 2.36 15.71
CA ARG A 24 -10.98 2.25 16.47
C ARG A 24 -10.67 0.81 16.84
N ASP A 25 -11.68 0.08 17.32
CA ASP A 25 -11.53 -1.33 17.70
C ASP A 25 -11.09 -2.18 16.48
N LEU A 26 -11.61 -1.87 15.29
CA LEU A 26 -11.18 -2.49 14.04
C LEU A 26 -9.71 -2.16 13.72
N ASP A 27 -9.29 -0.91 13.80
CA ASP A 27 -7.89 -0.52 13.54
C ASP A 27 -6.93 -1.24 14.49
N ASP A 28 -7.23 -1.22 15.78
CA ASP A 28 -6.41 -1.88 16.80
C ASP A 28 -6.33 -3.40 16.56
N ALA A 29 -7.44 -4.05 16.20
CA ALA A 29 -7.47 -5.47 15.86
C ALA A 29 -6.63 -5.78 14.60
N LEU A 30 -6.71 -4.96 13.55
CA LEU A 30 -5.93 -5.14 12.33
C LEU A 30 -4.42 -5.01 12.61
N TRP A 31 -4.01 -4.00 13.38
CA TRP A 31 -2.60 -3.84 13.76
C TRP A 31 -2.10 -4.98 14.62
N ALA A 32 -2.89 -5.41 15.60
CA ALA A 32 -2.50 -6.47 16.53
C ALA A 32 -2.38 -7.85 15.86
N HIS A 33 -3.28 -8.17 14.93
CA HIS A 33 -3.43 -9.53 14.41
C HIS A 33 -2.99 -9.73 12.97
N LEU A 34 -2.97 -8.69 12.14
CA LEU A 34 -2.70 -8.80 10.71
C LEU A 34 -1.38 -8.16 10.29
N PHE A 35 -1.06 -6.97 10.80
CA PHE A 35 0.06 -6.18 10.29
C PHE A 35 1.36 -6.42 11.04
N LYS A 36 1.33 -6.39 12.38
CA LYS A 36 2.53 -6.48 13.22
C LYS A 36 3.32 -7.77 12.95
N GLY A 37 4.62 -7.64 12.69
CA GLY A 37 5.53 -8.77 12.46
C GLY A 37 5.48 -9.37 11.05
N THR A 38 4.73 -8.76 10.13
CA THR A 38 4.62 -9.19 8.72
C THR A 38 5.15 -8.15 7.74
N GLU A 39 5.94 -7.20 8.22
CA GLU A 39 6.43 -6.04 7.45
C GLU A 39 7.31 -6.48 6.28
N ALA A 40 8.22 -7.44 6.51
CA ALA A 40 9.09 -7.96 5.45
C ALA A 40 8.30 -8.66 4.34
N GLU A 41 7.35 -9.54 4.71
CA GLU A 41 6.46 -10.24 3.76
C GLU A 41 5.68 -9.22 2.91
N PHE A 42 5.14 -8.18 3.54
CA PHE A 42 4.40 -7.13 2.84
C PHE A 42 5.28 -6.34 1.86
N ILE A 43 6.48 -5.94 2.30
CA ILE A 43 7.43 -5.20 1.46
C ILE A 43 7.83 -6.03 0.24
N GLU A 44 8.24 -7.28 0.44
CA GLU A 44 8.64 -8.17 -0.65
C GLU A 44 7.50 -8.38 -1.65
N GLY A 45 6.29 -8.62 -1.14
CA GLY A 45 5.08 -8.73 -1.94
C GLY A 45 4.82 -7.49 -2.79
N LYS A 46 4.93 -6.29 -2.21
CA LYS A 46 4.75 -5.02 -2.92
C LYS A 46 5.83 -4.73 -3.95
N LEU A 47 7.08 -5.10 -3.67
CA LEU A 47 8.16 -4.98 -4.64
C LEU A 47 7.95 -5.92 -5.84
N ALA A 48 7.46 -7.15 -5.60
CA ALA A 48 7.11 -8.09 -6.64
C ALA A 48 5.93 -7.61 -7.50
N GLU A 49 4.85 -7.10 -6.90
CA GLU A 49 3.73 -6.49 -7.62
C GLU A 49 4.17 -5.34 -8.53
N ARG A 50 5.03 -4.44 -8.02
CA ARG A 50 5.61 -3.34 -8.80
C ARG A 50 6.41 -3.85 -9.99
N ALA A 51 7.28 -4.84 -9.77
CA ALA A 51 8.09 -5.43 -10.82
C ALA A 51 7.22 -6.06 -11.91
N ASN A 52 6.21 -6.84 -11.54
CA ASN A 52 5.27 -7.47 -12.47
C ASN A 52 4.48 -6.44 -13.28
N ARG A 53 4.05 -5.34 -12.65
CA ARG A 53 3.37 -4.25 -13.36
C ARG A 53 4.28 -3.57 -14.38
N HIS A 54 5.52 -3.23 -14.01
CA HIS A 54 6.48 -2.64 -14.94
C HIS A 54 6.80 -3.58 -16.12
N LEU A 55 6.83 -4.90 -15.88
CA LEU A 55 6.97 -5.90 -16.94
C LEU A 55 5.78 -5.87 -17.92
N LYS A 56 4.54 -5.82 -17.42
CA LYS A 56 3.33 -5.74 -18.26
C LYS A 56 3.28 -4.47 -19.12
N GLN A 57 3.92 -3.40 -18.68
CA GLN A 57 4.04 -2.16 -19.46
C GLN A 57 5.19 -2.13 -20.47
N GLY A 58 5.87 -3.26 -20.71
CA GLY A 58 6.87 -3.37 -21.77
C GLY A 58 8.24 -2.80 -21.43
N ARG A 59 8.56 -2.58 -20.15
CA ARG A 59 9.88 -2.14 -19.62
C ARG A 59 10.42 -0.80 -20.15
N GLN A 60 9.74 -0.13 -21.08
CA GLN A 60 10.23 1.10 -21.69
C GLN A 60 9.78 2.32 -20.89
N ARG A 61 10.76 3.16 -20.52
CA ARG A 61 10.53 4.48 -19.91
C ARG A 61 10.01 5.49 -20.94
N TYR A 62 10.37 5.29 -22.20
CA TYR A 62 10.11 6.23 -23.29
C TYR A 62 9.04 5.64 -24.20
N VAL A 63 7.80 5.87 -23.82
CA VAL A 63 6.62 5.65 -24.67
C VAL A 63 6.15 7.00 -25.19
N VAL A 64 5.60 7.04 -26.41
CA VAL A 64 5.12 8.28 -27.04
C VAL A 64 4.07 8.97 -26.14
N GLU A 65 3.23 8.18 -25.48
CA GLU A 65 2.28 8.65 -24.48
C GLU A 65 2.58 8.01 -23.11
N PRO A 66 2.96 8.80 -22.09
CA PRO A 66 3.29 8.27 -20.77
C PRO A 66 2.03 7.83 -20.01
N ASN A 67 2.08 6.64 -19.43
CA ASN A 67 1.03 6.19 -18.52
C ASN A 67 1.26 6.80 -17.12
N VAL A 68 0.52 7.87 -16.79
CA VAL A 68 0.66 8.59 -15.52
C VAL A 68 0.35 7.71 -14.29
N LYS A 69 -0.54 6.73 -14.43
CA LYS A 69 -0.99 5.90 -13.31
C LYS A 69 -0.04 4.73 -13.07
N GLU A 70 0.15 3.91 -14.08
CA GLU A 70 0.78 2.59 -13.97
C GLU A 70 2.24 2.59 -14.46
N GLY A 71 2.68 3.70 -15.09
CA GLY A 71 4.05 3.98 -15.53
C GLY A 71 5.12 3.76 -14.47
N LYS A 72 6.34 3.49 -14.89
CA LYS A 72 7.52 3.56 -14.01
C LYS A 72 7.69 5.01 -13.52
N GLY A 73 7.67 5.20 -12.21
CA GLY A 73 7.64 6.52 -11.56
C GLY A 73 6.25 7.19 -11.56
N GLY A 74 5.20 6.50 -11.99
CA GLY A 74 3.83 7.02 -11.97
C GLY A 74 3.18 6.96 -10.58
N LEU A 75 1.89 7.33 -10.53
CA LEU A 75 1.11 7.42 -9.28
C LEU A 75 1.10 6.11 -8.50
N ARG A 76 1.09 4.95 -9.18
CA ARG A 76 1.10 3.64 -8.52
C ARG A 76 2.42 3.36 -7.80
N ASP A 77 3.55 3.81 -8.33
CA ASP A 77 4.84 3.66 -7.66
C ASP A 77 4.87 4.48 -6.36
N LEU A 78 4.33 5.70 -6.39
CA LEU A 78 4.17 6.56 -5.20
C LEU A 78 3.23 5.91 -4.18
N GLN A 79 2.09 5.39 -4.63
CA GLN A 79 1.15 4.71 -3.74
C GLN A 79 1.78 3.47 -3.08
N THR A 80 2.57 2.68 -3.82
CA THR A 80 3.32 1.55 -3.26
C THR A 80 4.30 2.00 -2.18
N LEU A 81 5.04 3.08 -2.40
CA LEU A 81 5.95 3.63 -1.39
C LEU A 81 5.19 4.08 -0.14
N PHE A 82 4.05 4.76 -0.31
CA PHE A 82 3.22 5.19 0.81
C PHE A 82 2.70 4.00 1.62
N TRP A 83 2.21 2.95 0.96
CA TRP A 83 1.76 1.74 1.67
C TRP A 83 2.87 1.08 2.46
N VAL A 84 4.07 0.95 1.88
CA VAL A 84 5.23 0.42 2.60
C VAL A 84 5.53 1.28 3.83
N ALA A 85 5.60 2.59 3.68
CA ALA A 85 5.86 3.49 4.79
C ALA A 85 4.77 3.42 5.88
N LYS A 86 3.48 3.41 5.49
CA LYS A 86 2.35 3.25 6.40
C LYS A 86 2.43 1.93 7.16
N TYR A 87 2.73 0.82 6.47
CA TYR A 87 2.83 -0.51 7.07
C TYR A 87 4.01 -0.62 8.05
N THR A 88 5.16 -0.04 7.71
CA THR A 88 6.38 -0.14 8.53
C THR A 88 6.41 0.85 9.69
N HIS A 89 5.85 2.05 9.51
CA HIS A 89 5.95 3.13 10.49
C HIS A 89 4.63 3.47 11.19
N ARG A 90 3.53 2.77 10.85
CA ARG A 90 2.18 3.05 11.37
C ARG A 90 1.78 4.53 11.22
N VAL A 91 2.12 5.12 10.06
CA VAL A 91 1.74 6.50 9.72
C VAL A 91 0.43 6.52 8.93
N GLU A 92 -0.42 7.50 9.21
CA GLU A 92 -1.69 7.68 8.50
C GLU A 92 -1.57 8.67 7.34
N ARG A 93 -0.60 9.59 7.41
CA ARG A 93 -0.42 10.65 6.40
C ARG A 93 1.06 10.80 6.03
N ILE A 94 1.33 11.10 4.77
CA ILE A 94 2.70 11.31 4.25
C ILE A 94 3.48 12.33 5.09
N ARG A 95 2.81 13.40 5.54
CA ARG A 95 3.44 14.46 6.35
C ARG A 95 3.96 14.00 7.72
N GLU A 96 3.64 12.79 8.16
CA GLU A 96 4.11 12.22 9.42
C GLU A 96 5.46 11.51 9.27
N LEU A 97 5.99 11.44 8.04
CA LEU A 97 7.29 10.84 7.72
C LEU A 97 8.45 11.86 7.71
N VAL A 98 8.20 13.13 7.99
CA VAL A 98 9.17 14.24 7.95
C VAL A 98 9.17 15.01 9.25
#